data_AF-A0A1E7NE49-F1
#
_entry.id   AF-A0A1E7NE49-F1
#
_cell.length_a   1.000
_cell.length_b   1.000
_cell.length_c   1.000
_cell.angle_alpha   90.00
_cell.angle_beta   90.00
_cell.angle_gamma   90.00
#
_symmetry.space_group_name_H-M   'P 1'
#
loop_
_entity.id
_entity.type
_entity.pdbx_description
1 polymer ?
#
loop_
_entity_poly.entity_id
_entity_poly.type
_entity_poly.pdbx_seq_one_letter_code
_entity_poly.pdbx_strand_id
1 'polypeptide(L)'
;MRFPSRGQLAVLSEAEFEALASLHFAMTEVRHEWGTSRAALDRLFALSDHAEHLDDGARFTFRSRALDEVRRASYQYTDAVEKVMWPCVSAYTVLGIAVLERVVDGKVPLTDQVVAELAEEPTLGQLHAALSVPVPALLTARDAQSVESAQERREQLLARVEVIYECLDDPMLPSPLTREQAAVSRLTEAQPEGTDALWEGLLEPLVLLAGQTPSDVAFHLRQRG
;
A
#
# COMPACT_ATOMS: atom_id res chain seq x y z
N MET A 1 0.70 0.88 -14.77
CA MET A 1 0.71 2.28 -15.27
C MET A 1 2.13 2.62 -15.63
N ARG A 2 2.37 3.40 -16.70
CA ARG A 2 3.74 3.77 -17.11
C ARG A 2 4.23 4.96 -16.27
N PHE A 3 5.42 4.88 -15.71
CA PHE A 3 6.05 6.03 -15.05
C PHE A 3 6.34 7.16 -16.06
N PRO A 4 6.01 8.43 -15.77
CA PRO A 4 6.29 9.56 -16.65
C PRO A 4 7.80 9.77 -16.88
N SER A 5 8.17 10.30 -18.05
CA SER A 5 9.57 10.61 -18.33
C SER A 5 10.07 11.83 -17.53
N ARG A 6 11.39 11.97 -17.38
CA ARG A 6 12.01 13.11 -16.69
C ARG A 6 11.52 14.46 -17.24
N GLY A 7 11.34 14.58 -18.56
CA GLY A 7 10.82 15.80 -19.18
C GLY A 7 9.36 16.12 -18.81
N GLN A 8 8.54 15.10 -18.55
CA GLN A 8 7.16 15.29 -18.07
C GLN A 8 7.10 15.69 -16.59
N LEU A 9 8.20 15.50 -15.85
CA LEU A 9 8.35 15.79 -14.43
C LEU A 9 9.48 16.83 -14.21
N ALA A 10 9.60 17.79 -15.12
CA ALA A 10 10.75 18.70 -15.20
C ALA A 10 10.97 19.59 -13.95
N VAL A 11 9.93 19.82 -13.13
CA VAL A 11 10.03 20.63 -11.90
C VAL A 11 10.42 19.81 -10.65
N LEU A 12 10.57 18.50 -10.79
CA LEU A 12 11.06 17.66 -9.70
C LEU A 12 12.58 17.81 -9.58
N SER A 13 13.09 17.83 -8.35
CA SER A 13 14.53 17.65 -8.13
C SER A 13 14.98 16.28 -8.63
N GLU A 14 16.29 16.09 -8.71
CA GLU A 14 16.87 14.78 -9.06
C GLU A 14 16.48 13.72 -8.02
N ALA A 15 16.64 14.03 -6.73
CA ALA A 15 16.27 13.15 -5.63
C ALA A 15 14.78 12.72 -5.67
N GLU A 16 13.85 13.66 -5.83
CA GLU A 16 12.42 13.33 -5.89
C GLU A 16 12.08 12.43 -7.08
N PHE A 17 12.67 12.70 -8.25
CA PHE A 17 12.44 11.89 -9.43
C PHE A 17 13.00 10.48 -9.25
N GLU A 18 14.23 10.35 -8.76
CA GLU A 18 14.89 9.07 -8.54
C GLU A 18 14.16 8.23 -7.50
N ALA A 19 13.78 8.82 -6.37
CA ALA A 19 13.03 8.12 -5.32
C ALA A 19 11.66 7.63 -5.81
N LEU A 20 10.88 8.50 -6.49
CA LEU A 20 9.59 8.11 -7.06
C LEU A 20 9.73 7.02 -8.14
N ALA A 21 10.76 7.10 -8.98
CA ALA A 21 11.02 6.10 -10.01
C ALA A 21 11.42 4.76 -9.39
N SER A 22 12.35 4.78 -8.43
CA SER A 22 12.82 3.59 -7.71
C SER A 22 11.66 2.87 -7.02
N LEU A 23 10.86 3.60 -6.23
CA LEU A 23 9.68 3.05 -5.56
C LEU A 23 8.63 2.53 -6.55
N HIS A 24 8.42 3.22 -7.68
CA HIS A 24 7.52 2.76 -8.73
C HIS A 24 7.93 1.40 -9.30
N PHE A 25 9.21 1.23 -9.63
CA PHE A 25 9.72 0.00 -10.21
C PHE A 25 9.69 -1.13 -9.18
N ALA A 26 10.16 -0.90 -7.96
CA ALA A 26 10.10 -1.86 -6.87
C ALA A 26 8.66 -2.33 -6.59
N MET A 27 7.72 -1.39 -6.43
CA MET A 27 6.30 -1.71 -6.24
C MET A 27 5.73 -2.51 -7.42
N THR A 28 6.09 -2.16 -8.66
CA THR A 28 5.57 -2.85 -9.86
C THR A 28 6.07 -4.30 -9.94
N GLU A 29 7.35 -4.52 -9.69
CA GLU A 29 7.94 -5.87 -9.67
C GLU A 29 7.32 -6.72 -8.56
N VAL A 30 7.24 -6.19 -7.34
CA VAL A 30 6.67 -6.92 -6.20
C VAL A 30 5.17 -7.16 -6.38
N ARG A 31 4.42 -6.24 -7.02
CA ARG A 31 3.00 -6.44 -7.33
C ARG A 31 2.76 -7.67 -8.20
N HIS A 32 3.65 -7.97 -9.15
CA HIS A 32 3.50 -9.16 -10.00
C HIS A 32 3.66 -10.45 -9.19
N GLU A 33 4.63 -10.48 -8.28
CA GLU A 33 4.82 -11.61 -7.36
C GLU A 33 3.64 -11.73 -6.39
N TRP A 34 3.12 -10.62 -5.87
CA TRP A 34 1.95 -10.61 -5.00
C TRP A 34 0.69 -11.12 -5.70
N GLY A 35 0.45 -10.70 -6.95
CA GLY A 35 -0.66 -11.23 -7.74
C GLY A 35 -0.53 -12.74 -7.99
N THR A 36 0.70 -13.22 -8.20
CA THR A 36 0.99 -14.64 -8.41
C THR A 36 0.78 -15.46 -7.14
N SER A 37 1.27 -14.97 -6.00
CA SER A 37 1.11 -15.64 -4.69
C SER A 37 -0.37 -15.75 -4.29
N ARG A 38 -1.13 -14.66 -4.45
CA ARG A 38 -2.58 -14.65 -4.19
C ARG A 38 -3.35 -15.62 -5.07
N ALA A 39 -3.10 -15.61 -6.38
CA ALA A 39 -3.78 -16.54 -7.30
C ALA A 39 -3.48 -18.01 -6.96
N ALA A 40 -2.26 -18.31 -6.53
CA ALA A 40 -1.90 -19.66 -6.07
C ALA A 40 -2.63 -20.03 -4.78
N LEU A 41 -2.73 -19.10 -3.82
CA LEU A 41 -3.40 -19.28 -2.55
C LEU A 41 -4.92 -19.49 -2.72
N ASP A 42 -5.59 -18.66 -3.53
CA ASP A 42 -7.03 -18.78 -3.85
C ASP A 42 -7.35 -20.15 -4.46
N ARG A 43 -6.50 -20.61 -5.39
CA ARG A 43 -6.64 -21.94 -5.99
C ARG A 43 -6.50 -23.05 -4.94
N LEU A 44 -5.58 -22.90 -3.99
CA LEU A 44 -5.36 -23.90 -2.93
C LEU A 44 -6.52 -23.93 -1.94
N PHE A 45 -7.12 -22.79 -1.59
CA PHE A 45 -8.37 -22.76 -0.81
C PHE A 45 -9.47 -23.58 -1.48
N ALA A 46 -9.75 -23.32 -2.76
CA ALA A 46 -10.77 -24.06 -3.49
C ALA A 46 -10.49 -25.58 -3.58
N LEU A 47 -9.22 -25.97 -3.72
CA LEU A 47 -8.82 -27.39 -3.73
C LEU A 47 -8.93 -28.04 -2.36
N SER A 48 -8.55 -27.34 -1.29
CA SER A 48 -8.67 -27.81 0.09
C SER A 48 -10.13 -28.03 0.46
N ASP A 49 -11.02 -27.07 0.20
CA ASP A 49 -12.47 -27.20 0.48
C ASP A 49 -13.06 -28.43 -0.22
N HIS A 50 -12.67 -28.65 -1.49
CA HIS A 50 -13.14 -29.81 -2.24
C HIS A 50 -12.55 -31.14 -1.72
N ALA A 51 -11.29 -31.13 -1.26
CA ALA A 51 -10.66 -32.32 -0.71
C ALA A 51 -11.22 -32.69 0.68
N GLU A 52 -11.48 -31.71 1.54
CA GLU A 52 -12.13 -31.91 2.84
C GLU A 52 -13.50 -32.57 2.67
N HIS A 53 -14.30 -32.11 1.69
CA HIS A 53 -15.59 -32.72 1.40
C HIS A 53 -15.50 -34.18 0.93
N LEU A 54 -14.48 -34.51 0.13
CA LEU A 54 -14.28 -35.88 -0.36
C LEU A 54 -13.70 -36.82 0.69
N ASP A 55 -12.95 -36.27 1.65
CA ASP A 55 -12.33 -37.01 2.74
C ASP A 55 -13.31 -37.20 3.93
N ASP A 56 -14.50 -36.60 3.90
CA ASP A 56 -15.53 -36.77 4.93
C ASP A 56 -16.01 -38.24 5.01
N GLY A 57 -15.88 -38.84 6.20
CA GLY A 57 -16.15 -40.26 6.42
C GLY A 57 -15.14 -41.23 5.78
N ALA A 58 -14.07 -40.73 5.13
CA ALA A 58 -13.06 -41.56 4.49
C ALA A 58 -12.07 -42.17 5.51
N ARG A 59 -11.60 -43.39 5.25
CA ARG A 59 -10.58 -44.05 6.07
C ARG A 59 -9.19 -43.39 5.94
N PHE A 60 -8.91 -42.77 4.80
CA PHE A 60 -7.61 -42.17 4.49
C PHE A 60 -7.81 -40.74 4.01
N THR A 61 -6.99 -39.82 4.54
CA THR A 61 -7.09 -38.37 4.33
C THR A 61 -5.82 -37.78 3.70
N PHE A 62 -5.16 -38.56 2.84
CA PHE A 62 -3.88 -38.16 2.24
C PHE A 62 -3.99 -36.90 1.39
N ARG A 63 -5.14 -36.70 0.74
CA ARG A 63 -5.37 -35.57 -0.16
C ARG A 63 -5.52 -34.26 0.61
N SER A 64 -6.44 -34.21 1.59
CA SER A 64 -6.61 -33.02 2.45
C SER A 64 -5.30 -32.63 3.14
N ARG A 65 -4.61 -33.60 3.76
CA ARG A 65 -3.31 -33.35 4.42
C ARG A 65 -2.25 -32.79 3.48
N ALA A 66 -2.12 -33.34 2.27
CA ALA A 66 -1.16 -32.84 1.30
C ALA A 66 -1.48 -31.40 0.85
N LEU A 67 -2.76 -31.10 0.63
CA LEU A 67 -3.20 -29.76 0.23
C LEU A 67 -3.04 -28.74 1.37
N ASP A 68 -3.27 -29.14 2.62
CA ASP A 68 -3.05 -28.28 3.78
C ASP A 68 -1.59 -27.87 3.96
N GLU A 69 -0.65 -28.78 3.76
CA GLU A 69 0.78 -28.46 3.83
C GLU A 69 1.18 -27.47 2.72
N VAL A 70 0.69 -27.67 1.49
CA VAL A 70 0.97 -26.75 0.37
C VAL A 70 0.30 -25.39 0.62
N ARG A 71 -0.94 -25.37 1.11
CA ARG A 71 -1.67 -24.14 1.46
C ARG A 71 -0.91 -23.34 2.52
N ARG A 72 -0.42 -23.99 3.58
CA ARG A 72 0.37 -23.32 4.63
C ARG A 72 1.65 -22.70 4.06
N ALA A 73 2.36 -23.42 3.20
CA ALA A 73 3.55 -22.89 2.54
C ALA A 73 3.23 -21.69 1.62
N SER A 74 2.12 -21.75 0.88
CA SER A 74 1.66 -20.63 0.04
C SER A 74 1.22 -19.42 0.86
N TYR A 75 0.61 -19.63 2.02
CA TYR A 75 0.27 -18.54 2.94
C TYR A 75 1.52 -17.80 3.43
N GLN A 76 2.53 -18.54 3.90
CA GLN A 76 3.81 -17.98 4.35
C GLN A 76 4.54 -17.21 3.24
N TYR A 77 4.50 -17.72 2.01
CA TYR A 77 5.08 -17.01 0.87
C TYR A 77 4.31 -15.73 0.55
N THR A 78 2.96 -15.77 0.59
CA THR A 78 2.12 -14.59 0.35
C THR A 78 2.39 -13.51 1.40
N ASP A 79 2.39 -13.88 2.68
CA ASP A 79 2.72 -12.98 3.80
C ASP A 79 4.11 -12.35 3.65
N ALA A 80 5.12 -13.14 3.28
CA ALA A 80 6.47 -12.62 3.02
C ALA A 80 6.51 -11.60 1.87
N VAL A 81 5.77 -11.85 0.79
CA VAL A 81 5.67 -10.92 -0.34
C VAL A 81 4.96 -9.63 0.08
N GLU A 82 3.85 -9.73 0.81
CA GLU A 82 3.10 -8.57 1.30
C GLU A 82 3.93 -7.70 2.26
N LYS A 83 4.70 -8.33 3.16
CA LYS A 83 5.61 -7.64 4.07
C LYS A 83 6.71 -6.86 3.35
N VAL A 84 7.16 -7.34 2.19
CA VAL A 84 8.11 -6.60 1.31
C VAL A 84 7.40 -5.50 0.53
N MET A 85 6.18 -5.75 0.08
CA MET A 85 5.39 -4.82 -0.71
C MET A 85 4.96 -3.58 0.06
N TRP A 86 4.60 -3.77 1.34
CA TRP A 86 4.04 -2.72 2.18
C TRP A 86 4.95 -1.49 2.32
N PRO A 87 6.24 -1.61 2.71
CA PRO A 87 7.14 -0.45 2.75
C PRO A 87 7.20 0.32 1.44
N CYS A 88 7.29 -0.39 0.30
CA CYS A 88 7.37 0.25 -1.01
C CYS A 88 6.09 1.04 -1.34
N VAL A 89 4.91 0.44 -1.16
CA VAL A 89 3.65 1.09 -1.56
C VAL A 89 3.26 2.23 -0.63
N SER A 90 3.50 2.07 0.67
CA SER A 90 3.20 3.10 1.68
C SER A 90 4.13 4.30 1.53
N ALA A 91 5.45 4.09 1.40
CA ALA A 91 6.42 5.14 1.12
C ALA A 91 6.10 5.87 -0.19
N TYR A 92 5.79 5.11 -1.25
CA TYR A 92 5.46 5.69 -2.55
C TYR A 92 4.20 6.55 -2.50
N THR A 93 3.20 6.13 -1.72
CA THR A 93 1.99 6.92 -1.49
C THR A 93 2.31 8.24 -0.79
N VAL A 94 3.03 8.17 0.33
CA VAL A 94 3.34 9.36 1.16
C VAL A 94 4.23 10.34 0.39
N LEU A 95 5.35 9.86 -0.19
CA LEU A 95 6.24 10.69 -1.00
C LEU A 95 5.50 11.28 -2.21
N GLY A 96 4.69 10.48 -2.91
CA GLY A 96 3.92 10.93 -4.04
C GLY A 96 2.98 12.07 -3.68
N ILE A 97 2.23 11.94 -2.59
CA ILE A 97 1.29 12.99 -2.13
C ILE A 97 2.06 14.25 -1.74
N ALA A 98 3.16 14.13 -0.99
CA ALA A 98 3.98 15.28 -0.59
C ALA A 98 4.52 16.03 -1.82
N VAL A 99 5.01 15.31 -2.83
CA VAL A 99 5.47 15.90 -4.10
C VAL A 99 4.32 16.55 -4.86
N LEU A 100 3.15 15.91 -4.94
CA LEU A 100 1.99 16.48 -5.62
C LEU A 100 1.53 17.77 -4.94
N GLU A 101 1.39 17.76 -3.61
CA GLU A 101 1.00 18.92 -2.81
C GLU A 101 1.95 20.10 -3.05
N ARG A 102 3.26 19.88 -2.91
CA ARG A 102 4.24 20.96 -3.10
C ARG A 102 4.28 21.48 -4.55
N VAL A 103 4.04 20.62 -5.54
CA VAL A 103 3.92 21.02 -6.95
C VAL A 103 2.68 21.88 -7.17
N VAL A 104 1.53 21.48 -6.61
CA VAL A 104 0.29 22.25 -6.70
C VAL A 104 0.43 23.60 -6.02
N ASP A 105 1.08 23.67 -4.86
CA ASP A 105 1.33 24.92 -4.14
C ASP A 105 2.44 25.79 -4.78
N GLY A 106 3.17 25.27 -5.77
CA GLY A 106 4.31 25.99 -6.37
C GLY A 106 5.47 26.18 -5.39
N LYS A 107 5.58 25.31 -4.39
CA LYS A 107 6.67 25.30 -3.41
C LYS A 107 7.95 24.73 -4.05
N VAL A 108 9.08 25.09 -3.45
CA VAL A 108 10.40 24.55 -3.83
C VAL A 108 10.46 23.03 -3.66
N PRO A 109 11.34 22.34 -4.41
CA PRO A 109 11.56 20.90 -4.25
C PRO A 109 11.92 20.51 -2.81
N LEU A 110 11.57 19.28 -2.43
CA LEU A 110 11.99 18.68 -1.18
C LEU A 110 13.52 18.54 -1.14
N THR A 111 14.11 18.65 0.05
CA THR A 111 15.54 18.41 0.25
C THR A 111 15.84 16.90 0.14
N ASP A 112 17.06 16.56 -0.25
CA ASP A 112 17.50 15.15 -0.39
C ASP A 112 17.27 14.34 0.90
N GLN A 113 17.51 14.97 2.06
CA GLN A 113 17.25 14.34 3.35
C GLN A 113 15.77 13.99 3.54
N VAL A 114 14.86 14.94 3.26
CA VAL A 114 13.41 14.71 3.38
C VAL A 114 12.95 13.65 2.38
N VAL A 115 13.50 13.64 1.17
CA VAL A 115 13.19 12.60 0.17
C VAL A 115 13.63 11.23 0.66
N ALA A 116 14.84 11.11 1.21
CA ALA A 116 15.34 9.85 1.74
C ALA A 116 14.49 9.35 2.92
N GLU A 117 14.10 10.24 3.85
CA GLU A 117 13.21 9.90 4.96
C GLU A 117 11.83 9.43 4.50
N LEU A 118 11.25 10.07 3.47
CA LEU A 118 9.94 9.69 2.89
C LEU A 118 9.99 8.49 1.94
N ALA A 119 11.19 8.06 1.53
CA ALA A 119 11.38 6.88 0.70
C ALA A 119 11.44 5.57 1.52
N GLU A 120 11.58 5.68 2.84
CA GLU A 120 11.48 4.57 3.79
C GLU A 120 10.03 4.30 4.19
N GLU A 121 9.78 3.17 4.86
CA GLU A 121 8.44 2.89 5.41
C GLU A 121 7.99 4.06 6.33
N PRO A 122 6.85 4.71 6.02
CA PRO A 122 6.31 5.78 6.83
C PRO A 122 5.71 5.24 8.13
N THR A 123 5.64 6.07 9.16
CA THR A 123 4.83 5.75 10.33
C THR A 123 3.35 5.74 9.97
N LEU A 124 2.53 5.05 10.77
CA LEU A 124 1.08 5.03 10.56
C LEU A 124 0.47 6.44 10.61
N GLY A 125 1.01 7.32 11.46
CA GLY A 125 0.65 8.73 11.53
C GLY A 125 1.01 9.52 10.27
N GLN A 126 2.17 9.26 9.67
CA GLN A 126 2.56 9.87 8.40
C GLN A 126 1.66 9.43 7.24
N LEU A 127 1.32 8.13 7.17
CA LEU A 127 0.38 7.61 6.18
C LEU A 127 -1.02 8.24 6.37
N HIS A 128 -1.53 8.25 7.60
CA HIS A 128 -2.81 8.88 7.93
C HIS A 128 -2.82 10.36 7.52
N ALA A 129 -1.78 11.12 7.85
CA ALA A 129 -1.67 12.53 7.51
C ALA A 129 -1.64 12.76 5.99
N ALA A 130 -0.86 11.97 5.24
CA ALA A 130 -0.81 12.05 3.79
C ALA A 130 -2.16 11.74 3.15
N LEU A 131 -2.86 10.71 3.66
CA LEU A 131 -4.18 10.35 3.17
C LEU A 131 -5.23 11.43 3.49
N SER A 132 -5.07 12.16 4.60
CA SER A 132 -5.96 13.23 5.04
C SER A 132 -5.87 14.53 4.22
N VAL A 133 -4.87 14.66 3.34
CA VAL A 133 -4.73 15.86 2.50
C VAL A 133 -5.97 15.99 1.57
N PRO A 134 -6.68 17.13 1.57
CA PRO A 134 -7.90 17.28 0.79
C PRO A 134 -7.70 17.04 -0.71
N VAL A 135 -8.43 16.08 -1.28
CA VAL A 135 -8.32 15.75 -2.72
C VAL A 135 -8.61 16.94 -3.63
N PRO A 136 -9.61 17.81 -3.35
CA PRO A 136 -9.83 19.01 -4.17
C PRO A 136 -8.63 19.96 -4.22
N ALA A 137 -7.81 19.98 -3.17
CA ALA A 137 -6.58 20.78 -3.12
C ALA A 137 -5.45 20.15 -3.94
N LEU A 138 -5.43 18.81 -4.09
CA LEU A 138 -4.41 18.10 -4.87
C LEU A 138 -4.76 18.01 -6.37
N LEU A 139 -6.04 17.88 -6.70
CA LEU A 139 -6.53 17.63 -8.05
C LEU A 139 -7.21 18.86 -8.68
N THR A 140 -6.67 20.05 -8.41
CA THR A 140 -7.24 21.35 -8.83
C THR A 140 -7.50 21.49 -10.33
N ALA A 141 -6.78 20.74 -11.16
CA ALA A 141 -6.91 20.76 -12.62
C ALA A 141 -7.83 19.65 -13.18
N ARG A 142 -8.42 18.80 -12.34
CA ARG A 142 -9.31 17.69 -12.75
C ARG A 142 -10.77 18.13 -12.79
N ASP A 143 -11.59 17.39 -13.53
CA ASP A 143 -13.04 17.57 -13.53
C ASP A 143 -13.67 17.12 -12.19
N ALA A 144 -14.86 17.64 -11.88
CA ALA A 144 -15.53 17.41 -10.60
C ALA A 144 -15.79 15.92 -10.31
N GLN A 145 -16.15 15.13 -11.32
CA GLN A 145 -16.44 13.69 -11.15
C GLN A 145 -15.16 12.93 -10.79
N SER A 146 -14.04 13.24 -11.44
CA SER A 146 -12.73 12.68 -11.08
C SER A 146 -12.31 13.03 -9.66
N VAL A 147 -12.55 14.28 -9.22
CA VAL A 147 -12.26 14.73 -7.85
C VAL A 147 -13.12 13.98 -6.83
N GLU A 148 -14.42 13.88 -7.06
CA GLU A 148 -15.36 13.15 -6.19
C GLU A 148 -14.98 11.68 -6.04
N SER A 149 -14.72 10.97 -7.14
CA SER A 149 -14.32 9.56 -7.07
C SER A 149 -12.98 9.36 -6.36
N ALA A 150 -12.03 10.29 -6.53
CA ALA A 150 -10.76 10.23 -5.81
C ALA A 150 -10.92 10.51 -4.31
N GLN A 151 -11.83 11.42 -3.94
CA GLN A 151 -12.18 11.72 -2.55
C GLN A 151 -12.81 10.48 -1.87
N GLU A 152 -13.80 9.84 -2.50
CA GLU A 152 -14.43 8.62 -1.96
C GLU A 152 -13.42 7.50 -1.70
N ARG A 153 -12.51 7.25 -2.66
CA ARG A 153 -11.43 6.26 -2.50
C ARG A 153 -10.49 6.62 -1.36
N ARG A 154 -10.22 7.91 -1.17
CA ARG A 154 -9.35 8.39 -0.09
C ARG A 154 -9.99 8.22 1.27
N GLU A 155 -11.29 8.49 1.39
CA GLU A 155 -12.07 8.27 2.61
C GLU A 155 -12.14 6.79 2.99
N GLN A 156 -12.32 5.89 2.02
CA GLN A 156 -12.28 4.44 2.28
C GLN A 156 -10.91 3.98 2.77
N LEU A 157 -9.82 4.52 2.22
CA LEU A 157 -8.46 4.25 2.68
C LEU A 157 -8.25 4.75 4.11
N LEU A 158 -8.68 5.97 4.43
CA LEU A 158 -8.61 6.52 5.78
C LEU A 158 -9.40 5.67 6.78
N ALA A 159 -10.62 5.26 6.44
CA ALA A 159 -11.42 4.39 7.30
C ALA A 159 -10.71 3.06 7.62
N ARG A 160 -9.99 2.48 6.64
CA ARG A 160 -9.18 1.27 6.87
C ARG A 160 -7.98 1.54 7.77
N VAL A 161 -7.34 2.71 7.65
CA VAL A 161 -6.27 3.13 8.56
C VAL A 161 -6.80 3.33 9.99
N GLU A 162 -8.00 3.86 10.16
CA GLU A 162 -8.65 3.95 11.48
C GLU A 162 -8.92 2.57 12.09
N VAL A 163 -9.38 1.60 11.30
CA VAL A 163 -9.51 0.22 11.76
C VAL A 163 -8.18 -0.36 12.22
N ILE A 164 -7.05 -0.03 11.55
CA ILE A 164 -5.73 -0.49 11.99
C ILE A 164 -5.36 0.10 13.36
N TYR A 165 -5.66 1.37 13.62
CA TYR A 165 -5.49 1.95 14.95
C TYR A 165 -6.31 1.19 16.00
N GLU A 166 -7.58 0.87 15.70
CA GLU A 166 -8.44 0.08 16.59
C GLU A 166 -7.90 -1.33 16.83
N CYS A 167 -7.40 -2.00 15.80
CA CYS A 167 -6.79 -3.33 15.92
C CYS A 167 -5.53 -3.30 16.79
N LEU A 168 -4.68 -2.27 16.66
CA LEU A 168 -3.46 -2.14 17.46
C LEU A 168 -3.75 -1.79 18.93
N ASP A 169 -4.88 -1.15 19.23
CA ASP A 169 -5.33 -0.82 20.59
C ASP A 169 -6.18 -1.95 21.23
N ASP A 170 -6.34 -3.10 20.56
CA ASP A 170 -7.16 -4.20 21.07
C ASP A 170 -6.58 -4.74 22.40
N PRO A 171 -7.33 -4.67 23.51
CA PRO A 171 -6.86 -5.12 24.83
C PRO A 171 -6.56 -6.62 24.92
N MET A 172 -6.96 -7.40 23.92
CA MET A 172 -6.64 -8.83 23.81
C MET A 172 -5.24 -9.08 23.25
N LEU A 173 -4.56 -8.06 22.69
CA LEU A 173 -3.19 -8.20 22.22
C LEU A 173 -2.21 -8.38 23.39
N PRO A 174 -1.09 -9.10 23.19
CA PRO A 174 -0.04 -9.21 24.20
C PRO A 174 0.60 -7.86 24.59
N SER A 175 0.61 -6.91 23.67
CA SER A 175 1.16 -5.57 23.86
C SER A 175 0.37 -4.56 23.01
N PRO A 176 -0.82 -4.13 23.46
CA PRO A 176 -1.61 -3.14 22.75
C PRO A 176 -0.88 -1.80 22.69
N LEU A 177 -1.08 -1.06 21.59
CA LEU A 177 -0.55 0.27 21.36
C LEU A 177 -1.68 1.27 21.40
N THR A 178 -1.55 2.28 22.26
CA THR A 178 -2.40 3.47 22.18
C THR A 178 -2.29 4.13 20.81
N ARG A 179 -3.30 4.91 20.40
CA ARG A 179 -3.28 5.63 19.13
C ARG A 179 -2.01 6.46 18.93
N GLU A 180 -1.55 7.15 19.97
CA GLU A 180 -0.33 7.97 19.92
C GLU A 180 0.93 7.12 19.69
N GLN A 181 1.01 5.95 20.31
CA GLN A 181 2.11 5.01 20.10
C GLN A 181 2.07 4.43 18.69
N ALA A 182 0.90 3.95 18.25
CA ALA A 182 0.71 3.44 16.89
C ALA A 182 1.05 4.49 15.83
N ALA A 183 0.72 5.77 16.06
CA ALA A 183 0.96 6.85 15.09
C ALA A 183 2.44 7.10 14.81
N VAL A 184 3.33 6.82 15.77
CA VAL A 184 4.79 6.98 15.61
C VAL A 184 5.49 5.68 15.19
N SER A 185 4.76 4.57 15.10
CA SER A 185 5.30 3.26 14.70
C SER A 185 5.17 3.02 13.20
N ARG A 186 6.13 2.28 12.65
CA ARG A 186 5.99 1.60 11.37
C ARG A 186 5.06 0.40 11.54
N LEU A 187 4.24 0.13 10.52
CA LEU A 187 3.25 -0.94 10.63
C LEU A 187 3.91 -2.33 10.60
N THR A 188 5.02 -2.50 9.86
CA THR A 188 5.78 -3.76 9.87
C THR A 188 6.40 -4.09 11.22
N GLU A 189 6.69 -3.06 12.03
CA GLU A 189 7.24 -3.19 13.38
C GLU A 189 6.13 -3.38 14.42
N ALA A 190 4.97 -2.75 14.21
CA ALA A 190 3.81 -2.82 15.11
C ALA A 190 2.91 -4.05 14.88
N GLN A 191 3.06 -4.76 13.75
CA GLN A 191 2.27 -5.94 13.40
C GLN A 191 2.34 -7.00 14.53
N PRO A 192 1.19 -7.37 15.13
CA PRO A 192 1.17 -8.41 16.16
C PRO A 192 1.52 -9.79 15.59
N GLU A 193 2.40 -10.51 16.28
CA GLU A 193 2.78 -11.88 15.88
C GLU A 193 1.57 -12.83 15.88
N GLY A 194 1.49 -13.69 14.85
CA GLY A 194 0.44 -14.71 14.74
C GLY A 194 -0.95 -14.18 14.37
N THR A 195 -1.05 -12.92 13.95
CA THR A 195 -2.29 -12.32 13.42
C THR A 195 -2.17 -12.09 11.91
N ASP A 196 -3.30 -11.96 11.24
CA ASP A 196 -3.34 -11.58 9.83
C ASP A 196 -2.72 -10.18 9.63
N ALA A 197 -2.10 -9.98 8.47
CA ALA A 197 -1.39 -8.75 8.18
C ALA A 197 -2.33 -7.54 8.15
N LEU A 198 -2.06 -6.54 8.98
CA LEU A 198 -2.91 -5.34 9.11
C LEU A 198 -2.99 -4.51 7.81
N TRP A 199 -2.05 -4.71 6.88
CA TRP A 199 -2.02 -4.06 5.58
C TRP A 199 -2.75 -4.81 4.45
N GLU A 200 -3.25 -6.03 4.65
CA GLU A 200 -3.87 -6.84 3.58
C GLU A 200 -4.97 -6.07 2.83
N GLY A 201 -5.84 -5.41 3.60
CA GLY A 201 -6.91 -4.56 3.06
C GLY A 201 -6.42 -3.24 2.45
N LEU A 202 -5.19 -2.80 2.67
CA LEU A 202 -4.68 -1.53 2.17
C LEU A 202 -3.86 -1.65 0.89
N LEU A 203 -3.25 -2.81 0.61
CA LEU A 203 -2.29 -2.97 -0.47
C LEU A 203 -2.87 -2.60 -1.85
N GLU A 204 -3.95 -3.23 -2.30
CA GLU A 204 -4.49 -2.96 -3.65
C GLU A 204 -4.92 -1.49 -3.84
N PRO A 205 -5.70 -0.88 -2.92
CA PRO A 205 -6.07 0.53 -3.08
C PRO A 205 -4.87 1.48 -3.04
N LEU A 206 -3.86 1.21 -2.18
CA LEU A 206 -2.64 2.01 -2.13
C LEU A 206 -1.80 1.87 -3.39
N VAL A 207 -1.70 0.68 -3.98
CA VAL A 207 -1.00 0.48 -5.26
C VAL A 207 -1.61 1.33 -6.37
N LEU A 208 -2.95 1.36 -6.43
CA LEU A 208 -3.66 2.17 -7.40
C LEU A 208 -3.42 3.66 -7.17
N LEU A 209 -3.49 4.11 -5.92
CA LEU A 209 -3.23 5.50 -5.56
C LEU A 209 -1.78 5.91 -5.87
N ALA A 210 -0.80 5.17 -5.36
CA ALA A 210 0.61 5.45 -5.53
C ALA A 210 1.01 5.45 -7.02
N GLY A 211 0.52 4.49 -7.80
CA GLY A 211 0.77 4.43 -9.23
C GLY A 211 0.12 5.56 -10.04
N GLN A 212 -0.95 6.18 -9.52
CA GLN A 212 -1.63 7.30 -10.16
C GLN A 212 -0.90 8.63 -9.93
N THR A 213 -0.29 8.83 -8.75
CA THR A 213 0.26 10.11 -8.33
C THR A 213 1.25 10.76 -9.30
N PRO A 214 2.24 10.06 -9.90
CA PRO A 214 3.14 10.68 -10.89
C PRO A 214 2.39 11.17 -12.13
N SER A 215 1.31 10.49 -12.52
CA SER A 215 0.48 10.92 -13.65
C SER A 215 -0.30 12.18 -13.32
N ASP A 216 -0.72 12.36 -12.07
CA ASP A 216 -1.37 13.59 -11.61
C ASP A 216 -0.38 14.76 -11.55
N VAL A 217 0.85 14.53 -11.10
CA VAL A 217 1.94 15.53 -11.19
C VAL A 217 2.17 15.92 -12.66
N ALA A 218 2.39 14.96 -13.55
CA ALA A 218 2.61 15.24 -14.97
C ALA A 218 1.39 15.89 -15.65
N PHE A 219 0.17 15.61 -15.19
CA PHE A 219 -1.02 16.28 -15.66
C PHE A 219 -1.05 17.74 -15.22
N HIS A 220 -0.80 18.02 -13.95
CA HIS A 220 -0.76 19.38 -13.40
C HIS A 220 0.28 20.25 -14.11
N LEU A 221 1.46 19.71 -14.37
CA LEU A 221 2.53 20.44 -15.06
C LEU A 221 2.18 20.78 -16.51
N ARG A 222 1.42 19.93 -17.20
CA ARG A 222 0.94 20.21 -18.57
C ARG A 222 -0.13 21.29 -18.63
N GLN A 223 -0.85 21.54 -17.54
CA GLN A 223 -1.88 22.59 -17.48
C GLN A 223 -1.28 23.97 -17.13
N ARG A 224 -0.02 24.01 -16.66
CA ARG A 224 0.70 25.25 -16.32
C ARG A 224 1.58 25.79 -17.46
N GLY A 225 1.88 24.99 -18.46
CA GLY A 225 2.66 25.38 -19.65
C GLY A 225 1.76 25.67 -20.84
#